data_AF-A0A1Z5L2P9-F1
#
_entry.id   AF-A0A1Z5L2P9-F1
#
_cell.length_a   1.000
_cell.length_b   1.000
_cell.length_c   1.000
_cell.angle_alpha   90.00
_cell.angle_beta   90.00
_cell.angle_gamma   90.00
#
_symmetry.space_group_name_H-M   'P 1'
#
loop_
_entity.id
_entity.type
_entity.pdbx_description
1 polymer ?
#
loop_
_entity_poly.entity_id
_entity_poly.type
_entity_poly.pdbx_seq_one_letter_code
_entity_poly.pdbx_strand_id
1 'polypeptide(L)'
;MCSLALFPPAPPESFVTLFEKDGLLRAGSKEEWLRFSDQLALYPKICPAREIGKSTLSSESAKNAFLRRHESLWKQAFLSWYERGFTAFLKELAYSSEASSHIRVLAKSVVTCFKWVNSLRGSIFPHLLLTTEAMCEEFSPARDWLCGEVRAFSWHPQMCKCAVASRNDVVRIYAVAVVPMLKHKLQKNITAMAWRPYSSSMLAIACQDCILLWQVEPTSLIARPSRPSSGSACVLSHPGHEPVTSISWHPNGSLLVSASAADTSMLIWNVS
;
A
#
# COMPACT_ATOMS: atom_id res chain seq x y z
N MET A 1 14.91 27.11 7.04
CA MET A 1 13.61 27.62 7.56
C MET A 1 12.63 27.63 6.40
N CYS A 2 11.59 26.80 6.43
CA CYS A 2 10.54 26.83 5.41
C CYS A 2 9.57 27.97 5.81
N SER A 3 9.67 29.11 5.13
CA SER A 3 8.74 30.23 5.34
C SER A 3 7.51 30.05 4.47
N LEU A 4 6.32 30.18 5.05
CA LEU A 4 5.07 30.19 4.30
C LEU A 4 4.86 31.49 3.50
N ALA A 5 5.77 32.47 3.59
CA ALA A 5 5.67 33.75 2.91
C ALA A 5 5.68 33.64 1.37
N LEU A 6 6.16 32.52 0.82
CA LEU A 6 6.14 32.25 -0.63
C LEU A 6 4.79 31.74 -1.13
N PHE A 7 3.91 31.28 -0.22
CA PHE A 7 2.58 30.81 -0.58
C PHE A 7 1.60 31.99 -0.62
N PRO A 8 0.65 31.99 -1.56
CA PRO A 8 -0.40 33.00 -1.58
C PRO A 8 -1.20 32.98 -0.26
N PRO A 9 -1.67 34.16 0.21
CA PRO A 9 -2.47 34.23 1.42
C PRO A 9 -3.75 33.39 1.26
N ALA A 10 -4.28 32.93 2.39
CA ALA A 10 -5.56 32.22 2.40
C ALA A 10 -6.67 33.10 1.77
N PRO A 11 -7.66 32.48 1.11
CA PRO A 11 -8.78 33.21 0.56
C PRO A 11 -9.52 34.01 1.64
N PRO A 12 -10.13 35.17 1.29
CA PRO A 12 -10.97 35.94 2.19
C PRO A 12 -12.11 35.11 2.80
N GLU A 13 -12.65 35.55 3.94
CA GLU A 13 -13.86 34.94 4.51
C GLU A 13 -14.97 34.87 3.45
N SER A 14 -15.69 33.74 3.39
CA SER A 14 -16.70 33.35 2.36
C SER A 14 -16.18 32.89 1.00
N PHE A 15 -14.88 33.00 0.71
CA PHE A 15 -14.28 32.53 -0.54
C PHE A 15 -13.63 31.16 -0.35
N VAL A 16 -13.65 30.34 -1.40
CA VAL A 16 -12.97 29.04 -1.46
C VAL A 16 -12.01 29.00 -2.63
N THR A 17 -10.91 28.27 -2.49
CA THR A 17 -9.98 28.03 -3.59
C THR A 17 -10.66 27.17 -4.65
N LEU A 18 -10.84 27.70 -5.85
CA LEU A 18 -11.56 27.02 -6.94
C LEU A 18 -10.63 26.14 -7.77
N PHE A 19 -9.52 26.69 -8.24
CA PHE A 19 -8.53 26.00 -9.06
C PHE A 19 -7.17 26.73 -9.04
N GLU A 20 -6.13 26.01 -9.44
CA GLU A 20 -4.82 26.58 -9.72
C GLU A 20 -4.68 26.82 -11.23
N LYS A 21 -4.19 27.98 -11.62
CA LYS A 21 -3.86 28.29 -13.02
C LYS A 21 -2.57 29.09 -13.06
N ASP A 22 -1.61 28.64 -13.86
CA ASP A 22 -0.31 29.29 -14.04
C ASP A 22 0.45 29.48 -12.72
N GLY A 23 0.33 28.52 -11.79
CA GLY A 23 0.96 28.58 -10.46
C GLY A 23 0.26 29.51 -9.46
N LEU A 24 -0.88 30.10 -9.82
CA LEU A 24 -1.66 30.98 -8.96
C LEU A 24 -2.97 30.30 -8.54
N LEU A 25 -3.19 30.25 -7.23
CA LEU A 25 -4.46 29.79 -6.65
C LEU A 25 -5.52 30.88 -6.84
N ARG A 26 -6.61 30.55 -7.52
CA ARG A 26 -7.75 31.45 -7.69
C ARG A 26 -8.82 31.14 -6.66
N ALA A 27 -9.14 32.13 -5.85
CA ALA A 27 -10.25 32.09 -4.92
C ALA A 27 -11.52 32.65 -5.58
N GLY A 28 -12.68 32.12 -5.20
CA GLY A 28 -13.96 32.63 -5.67
C GLY A 28 -15.11 32.28 -4.73
N SER A 29 -16.28 32.82 -5.03
CA SER A 29 -17.51 32.58 -4.27
C SER A 29 -18.15 31.23 -4.64
N LYS A 30 -19.11 30.77 -3.83
CA LYS A 30 -19.87 29.55 -4.11
C LYS A 30 -20.63 29.60 -5.45
N GLU A 31 -21.05 30.78 -5.88
CA GLU A 31 -21.74 30.98 -7.15
C GLU A 31 -20.79 30.86 -8.35
N GLU A 32 -19.57 31.40 -8.21
CA GLU A 32 -18.51 31.26 -9.22
C GLU A 32 -18.07 29.81 -9.36
N TRP A 33 -18.01 29.07 -8.25
CA TRP A 33 -17.79 27.62 -8.27
C TRP A 33 -18.84 26.89 -9.12
N LEU A 34 -20.13 27.19 -8.94
CA LEU A 34 -21.20 26.54 -9.69
C LEU A 34 -21.03 26.75 -11.20
N ARG A 35 -20.78 28.00 -11.63
CA ARG A 35 -20.52 28.31 -13.05
C ARG A 35 -19.28 27.60 -13.59
N PHE A 36 -18.23 27.48 -12.79
CA PHE A 36 -17.03 26.74 -13.17
C PHE A 36 -17.30 25.23 -13.25
N SER A 37 -18.09 24.69 -12.33
CA SER A 37 -18.43 23.27 -12.29
C SER A 37 -19.23 22.82 -13.52
N ASP A 38 -20.04 23.71 -14.10
CA ASP A 38 -20.73 23.45 -15.37
C ASP A 38 -19.74 23.24 -16.53
N GLN A 39 -18.61 23.96 -16.53
CA GLN A 39 -17.56 23.78 -17.52
C GLN A 39 -16.83 22.43 -17.34
N LEU A 40 -16.71 21.96 -16.10
CA LEU A 40 -16.13 20.64 -15.80
C LEU A 40 -17.03 19.49 -16.30
N ALA A 41 -18.33 19.72 -16.51
CA ALA A 41 -19.24 18.72 -17.04
C ALA A 41 -18.90 18.29 -18.48
N LEU A 42 -18.13 19.12 -19.21
CA LEU A 42 -17.65 18.81 -20.57
C LEU A 42 -16.51 17.78 -20.58
N TYR A 43 -15.85 17.57 -19.44
CA TYR A 43 -14.75 16.61 -19.33
C TYR A 43 -15.27 15.17 -19.16
N PRO A 44 -14.52 14.17 -19.65
CA PRO A 44 -14.90 12.77 -19.51
C PRO A 44 -14.95 12.39 -18.03
N LYS A 45 -16.10 11.86 -17.59
CA LYS A 45 -16.27 11.32 -16.25
C LYS A 45 -15.70 9.92 -16.18
N ILE A 46 -14.68 9.75 -15.35
CA ILE A 46 -14.10 8.43 -15.06
C ILE A 46 -14.86 7.84 -13.88
N CYS A 47 -15.64 6.79 -14.13
CA CYS A 47 -16.23 5.97 -13.08
C CYS A 47 -15.38 4.69 -12.96
N PRO A 48 -14.54 4.55 -11.92
CA PRO A 48 -13.87 3.29 -11.66
C PRO A 48 -14.96 2.23 -11.45
N ALA A 49 -15.09 1.30 -12.39
CA ALA A 49 -16.19 0.33 -12.37
C ALA A 49 -16.15 -0.51 -11.09
N ARG A 50 -17.30 -0.61 -10.40
CA ARG A 50 -17.58 -1.65 -9.42
C ARG A 50 -17.70 -2.97 -10.16
N GLU A 51 -16.61 -3.70 -10.31
CA GLU A 51 -16.71 -5.10 -10.70
C GLU A 51 -17.36 -5.87 -9.55
N ILE A 52 -18.64 -6.20 -9.70
CA ILE A 52 -19.34 -7.16 -8.85
C ILE A 52 -18.78 -8.53 -9.22
N GLY A 53 -17.65 -8.93 -8.62
CA GLY A 53 -16.94 -10.11 -9.10
C GLY A 53 -15.82 -10.62 -8.22
N LYS A 54 -16.20 -11.46 -7.25
CA LYS A 54 -15.40 -12.33 -6.38
C LYS A 54 -14.45 -11.59 -5.43
N SER A 55 -14.88 -11.50 -4.18
CA SER A 55 -14.01 -11.34 -3.03
C SER A 55 -12.76 -12.22 -3.22
N THR A 56 -11.59 -11.62 -3.08
CA THR A 56 -10.37 -12.38 -2.82
C THR A 56 -10.63 -13.17 -1.55
N LEU A 57 -11.00 -14.45 -1.73
CA LEU A 57 -11.05 -15.41 -0.64
C LEU A 57 -9.76 -15.22 0.14
N SER A 58 -9.94 -14.82 1.40
CA SER A 58 -8.91 -14.87 2.42
C SER A 58 -8.07 -16.10 2.14
N SER A 59 -6.77 -15.91 1.94
CA SER A 59 -5.83 -17.02 1.86
C SER A 59 -5.71 -17.62 3.26
N GLU A 60 -6.80 -18.19 3.77
CA GLU A 60 -6.77 -19.03 4.94
C GLU A 60 -5.80 -20.16 4.62
N SER A 61 -4.70 -20.16 5.37
CA SER A 61 -3.64 -21.14 5.18
C SER A 61 -4.24 -22.52 5.38
N ALA A 62 -4.22 -23.34 4.32
CA ALA A 62 -4.66 -24.73 4.35
C ALA A 62 -4.01 -25.55 5.49
N LYS A 63 -2.90 -25.05 6.05
CA LYS A 63 -2.25 -25.57 7.26
C LYS A 63 -3.18 -25.70 8.47
N ASN A 64 -4.13 -24.79 8.65
CA ASN A 64 -5.08 -24.83 9.78
C ASN A 64 -6.12 -25.97 9.66
N ALA A 65 -6.24 -26.59 8.47
CA ALA A 65 -7.15 -27.71 8.23
C ALA A 65 -6.53 -29.09 8.54
N PHE A 66 -5.22 -29.17 8.80
CA PHE A 66 -4.57 -30.44 9.12
C PHE A 66 -4.63 -30.73 10.62
N LEU A 67 -5.10 -31.93 10.98
CA LEU A 67 -5.12 -32.42 12.35
C LEU A 67 -3.68 -32.58 12.87
N ARG A 68 -3.38 -31.98 14.04
CA ARG A 68 -2.09 -32.15 14.73
C ARG A 68 -1.90 -33.62 15.09
N ARG A 69 -0.91 -34.27 14.49
CA ARG A 69 -0.47 -35.63 14.84
C ARG A 69 0.42 -35.55 16.10
N HIS A 70 0.36 -36.55 16.98
CA HIS A 70 1.14 -36.60 18.22
C HIS A 70 2.64 -36.74 17.87
N GLU A 71 3.39 -35.65 17.97
CA GLU A 71 4.86 -35.62 17.78
C GLU A 71 5.55 -35.35 19.13
N SER A 72 6.86 -35.60 19.21
CA SER A 72 7.63 -35.29 20.42
C SER A 72 7.68 -33.78 20.69
N LEU A 73 7.66 -33.39 21.96
CA LEU A 73 7.69 -31.99 22.40
C LEU A 73 8.74 -31.14 21.70
N TRP A 74 9.97 -31.64 21.58
CA TRP A 74 11.06 -30.89 20.95
C TRP A 74 10.84 -30.69 19.46
N LYS A 75 10.32 -31.71 18.76
CA LYS A 75 10.00 -31.60 17.34
C LYS A 75 8.88 -30.58 17.12
N GLN A 76 7.83 -30.63 17.93
CA GLN A 76 6.73 -29.65 17.89
C GLN A 76 7.22 -28.22 18.20
N ALA A 77 8.08 -28.07 19.22
CA ALA A 77 8.65 -26.78 19.57
C ALA A 77 9.51 -26.22 18.42
N PHE A 78 10.45 -27.00 17.86
CA PHE A 78 11.29 -26.55 16.75
C PHE A 78 10.50 -26.24 15.48
N LEU A 79 9.49 -27.05 15.15
CA LEU A 79 8.57 -26.76 14.06
C LEU A 79 7.80 -25.46 14.32
N SER A 80 7.32 -25.23 15.54
CA SER A 80 6.65 -23.99 15.90
C SER A 80 7.57 -22.78 15.83
N TRP A 81 8.88 -22.92 16.13
CA TRP A 81 9.87 -21.88 15.88
C TRP A 81 9.93 -21.57 14.39
N TYR A 82 10.16 -22.60 13.57
CA TYR A 82 10.32 -22.41 12.14
C TYR A 82 9.08 -21.77 11.49
N GLU A 83 7.88 -22.10 11.96
CA GLU A 83 6.63 -21.62 11.36
C GLU A 83 6.12 -20.30 11.95
N ARG A 84 6.26 -20.06 13.26
CA ARG A 84 5.62 -18.95 13.99
C ARG A 84 6.61 -18.13 14.82
N GLY A 85 7.90 -18.41 14.68
CA GLY A 85 8.98 -17.72 15.36
C GLY A 85 9.22 -18.20 16.79
N PHE A 86 10.26 -17.62 17.40
CA PHE A 86 10.77 -18.03 18.71
C PHE A 86 9.75 -17.90 19.86
N THR A 87 8.79 -16.96 19.76
CA THR A 87 7.75 -16.81 20.80
C THR A 87 6.78 -17.99 20.85
N ALA A 88 6.53 -18.64 19.72
CA ALA A 88 5.70 -19.84 19.65
C ALA A 88 6.42 -21.04 20.26
N PHE A 89 7.72 -21.18 19.99
CA PHE A 89 8.59 -22.17 20.63
C PHE A 89 8.54 -22.08 22.15
N LEU A 90 8.71 -20.87 22.70
CA LEU A 90 8.66 -20.66 24.14
C LEU A 90 7.28 -20.95 24.75
N LYS A 91 6.19 -20.66 24.02
CA LYS A 91 4.83 -20.99 24.47
C LYS A 91 4.61 -22.51 24.53
N GLU A 92 5.04 -23.24 23.51
CA GLU A 92 4.93 -24.72 23.48
C GLU A 92 5.76 -25.34 24.63
N LEU A 93 6.94 -24.78 24.97
CA LEU A 93 7.72 -25.20 26.15
C LEU A 93 7.10 -24.79 27.50
N ALA A 94 6.42 -23.65 27.57
CA ALA A 94 5.85 -23.13 28.82
C ALA A 94 4.59 -23.90 29.29
N TYR A 95 3.80 -24.43 28.34
CA TYR A 95 2.50 -25.06 28.60
C TYR A 95 2.48 -26.58 28.43
N SER A 96 3.57 -27.19 27.98
CA SER A 96 3.66 -28.65 27.84
C SER A 96 3.85 -29.36 29.19
N SER A 97 3.19 -30.50 29.34
CA SER A 97 3.32 -31.38 30.52
C SER A 97 4.65 -32.14 30.53
N GLU A 98 5.20 -32.45 29.35
CA GLU A 98 6.44 -33.22 29.15
C GLU A 98 7.73 -32.45 29.47
N ALA A 99 7.69 -31.12 29.58
CA ALA A 99 8.86 -30.30 29.91
C ALA A 99 9.20 -30.32 31.42
N SER A 100 10.49 -30.27 31.74
CA SER A 100 10.96 -30.16 33.12
C SER A 100 10.52 -28.85 33.80
N SER A 101 10.37 -28.88 35.12
CA SER A 101 9.89 -27.72 35.91
C SER A 101 10.72 -26.46 35.68
N HIS A 102 12.05 -26.59 35.63
CA HIS A 102 12.97 -25.49 35.39
C HIS A 102 12.80 -24.88 33.99
N ILE A 103 12.66 -25.71 32.95
CA ILE A 103 12.44 -25.23 31.57
C ILE A 103 11.13 -24.49 31.46
N ARG A 104 10.06 -24.97 32.11
CA ARG A 104 8.76 -24.28 32.13
C ARG A 104 8.83 -22.91 32.79
N VAL A 105 9.51 -22.81 33.94
CA VAL A 105 9.65 -21.52 34.65
C VAL A 105 10.49 -20.55 33.83
N LEU A 106 11.59 -21.01 33.23
CA LEU A 106 12.43 -20.18 32.36
C LEU A 106 11.65 -19.71 31.12
N ALA A 107 10.96 -20.62 30.43
CA ALA A 107 10.15 -20.29 29.26
C ALA A 107 9.03 -19.28 29.63
N LYS A 108 8.34 -19.49 30.75
CA LYS A 108 7.32 -18.54 31.26
C LYS A 108 7.92 -17.17 31.58
N SER A 109 9.08 -17.13 32.22
CA SER A 109 9.78 -15.88 32.55
C SER A 109 10.15 -15.11 31.28
N VAL A 110 10.76 -15.79 30.29
CA VAL A 110 11.14 -15.17 29.01
C VAL A 110 9.90 -14.70 28.24
N VAL A 111 8.80 -15.47 28.23
CA VAL A 111 7.54 -15.04 27.60
C VAL A 111 6.96 -13.81 28.28
N THR A 112 6.96 -13.74 29.60
CA THR A 112 6.46 -12.57 30.35
C THR A 112 7.34 -11.34 30.12
N CYS A 113 8.66 -11.50 30.10
CA CYS A 113 9.59 -10.44 29.73
C CYS A 113 9.33 -9.94 28.31
N PHE A 114 9.18 -10.84 27.34
CA PHE A 114 8.87 -10.48 25.95
C PHE A 114 7.53 -9.74 25.82
N LYS A 115 6.50 -10.17 26.57
CA LYS A 115 5.21 -9.46 26.64
C LYS A 115 5.36 -8.05 27.22
N TRP A 116 6.15 -7.88 28.29
CA TRP A 116 6.40 -6.58 28.90
C TRP A 116 7.15 -5.63 27.95
N VAL A 117 8.24 -6.11 27.31
CA VAL A 117 8.98 -5.34 26.30
C VAL A 117 8.06 -4.95 25.13
N ASN A 118 7.22 -5.87 24.65
CA ASN A 118 6.25 -5.55 23.59
C ASN A 118 5.17 -4.57 24.05
N SER A 119 4.73 -4.63 25.30
CA SER A 119 3.79 -3.66 25.86
C SER A 119 4.39 -2.26 25.92
N LEU A 120 5.67 -2.14 26.30
CA LEU A 120 6.39 -0.88 26.25
C LEU A 120 6.55 -0.37 24.83
N ARG A 121 6.93 -1.24 23.88
CA ARG A 121 7.01 -0.89 22.46
C ARG A 121 5.66 -0.44 21.90
N GLY A 122 4.57 -1.13 22.23
CA GLY A 122 3.22 -0.75 21.81
C GLY A 122 2.74 0.56 22.42
N SER A 123 3.20 0.90 23.63
CA SER A 123 2.92 2.21 24.24
C SER A 123 3.68 3.35 23.58
N ILE A 124 4.89 3.10 23.08
CA ILE A 124 5.73 4.13 22.42
C ILE A 124 5.35 4.27 20.95
N PHE A 125 4.99 3.16 20.30
CA PHE A 125 4.65 3.09 18.88
C PHE A 125 3.29 2.41 18.70
N PRO A 126 2.17 3.11 19.00
CA PRO A 126 0.83 2.53 18.92
C PRO A 126 0.46 2.07 17.50
N HIS A 127 1.03 2.70 16.46
CA HIS A 127 0.82 2.30 15.07
C HIS A 127 1.33 0.90 14.74
N LEU A 128 2.30 0.36 15.50
CA LEU A 128 2.79 -1.01 15.32
C LEU A 128 1.83 -2.08 15.86
N LEU A 129 0.82 -1.68 16.63
CA LEU A 129 -0.25 -2.57 17.09
C LEU A 129 -1.39 -2.68 16.08
N LEU A 130 -1.42 -1.81 15.07
CA LEU A 130 -2.43 -1.82 14.03
C LEU A 130 -2.24 -3.02 13.09
N THR A 131 -3.32 -3.45 12.45
CA THR A 131 -3.23 -4.39 11.33
C THR A 131 -2.60 -3.69 10.13
N THR A 132 -2.06 -4.44 9.17
CA THR A 132 -1.50 -3.85 7.94
C THR A 132 -2.52 -3.02 7.18
N GLU A 133 -3.79 -3.45 7.14
CA GLU A 133 -4.88 -2.69 6.54
C GLU A 133 -5.16 -1.37 7.27
N ALA A 134 -5.19 -1.38 8.60
CA ALA A 134 -5.41 -0.17 9.39
C ALA A 134 -4.21 0.79 9.28
N MET A 135 -2.99 0.27 9.19
CA MET A 135 -1.81 1.08 8.86
C MET A 135 -1.93 1.69 7.46
N CYS A 136 -2.37 0.92 6.45
CA CYS A 136 -2.61 1.47 5.12
C CYS A 136 -3.66 2.58 5.15
N GLU A 137 -4.76 2.41 5.89
CA GLU A 137 -5.79 3.44 6.02
C GLU A 137 -5.23 4.72 6.65
N GLU A 138 -4.61 4.61 7.83
CA GLU A 138 -4.09 5.75 8.61
C GLU A 138 -3.02 6.55 7.86
N PHE A 139 -2.12 5.87 7.14
CA PHE A 139 -0.98 6.50 6.46
C PHE A 139 -1.17 6.69 4.96
N SER A 140 -2.32 6.32 4.41
CA SER A 140 -2.62 6.57 3.00
C SER A 140 -2.91 8.05 2.73
N PRO A 141 -2.59 8.55 1.52
CA PRO A 141 -2.99 9.90 1.12
C PRO A 141 -4.51 10.02 0.83
N ALA A 142 -5.24 8.90 0.71
CA ALA A 142 -6.66 8.90 0.39
C ALA A 142 -7.51 8.98 1.66
N ARG A 143 -8.38 9.99 1.77
CA ARG A 143 -9.22 10.22 2.96
C ARG A 143 -10.14 9.06 3.32
N ASP A 144 -10.77 8.45 2.31
CA ASP A 144 -11.68 7.32 2.48
C ASP A 144 -11.05 6.03 1.92
N TRP A 145 -9.81 5.71 2.30
CA TRP A 145 -9.10 4.57 1.71
C TRP A 145 -9.80 3.22 1.91
N LEU A 146 -10.45 3.02 3.06
CA LEU A 146 -11.13 1.77 3.41
C LEU A 146 -12.44 1.58 2.64
N CYS A 147 -13.22 2.65 2.46
CA CYS A 147 -14.58 2.60 1.91
C CYS A 147 -14.69 3.14 0.47
N GLY A 148 -13.77 4.01 0.07
CA GLY A 148 -13.73 4.66 -1.23
C GLY A 148 -13.42 3.70 -2.36
N GLU A 149 -13.90 4.04 -3.56
CA GLU A 149 -13.64 3.24 -4.76
C GLU A 149 -12.21 3.44 -5.28
N VAL A 150 -11.62 4.62 -5.04
CA VAL A 150 -10.28 5.00 -5.49
C VAL A 150 -9.34 5.06 -4.30
N ARG A 151 -8.28 4.25 -4.32
CA ARG A 151 -7.26 4.17 -3.26
C ARG A 151 -6.07 5.07 -3.52
N ALA A 152 -5.67 5.21 -4.79
CA ALA A 152 -4.55 6.03 -5.20
C ALA A 152 -4.77 6.56 -6.61
N PHE A 153 -4.14 7.69 -6.90
CA PHE A 153 -4.25 8.37 -8.19
C PHE A 153 -2.91 9.01 -8.55
N SER A 154 -2.50 8.93 -9.81
CA SER A 154 -1.24 9.53 -10.27
C SER A 154 -1.32 9.97 -11.73
N TRP A 155 -1.11 11.26 -11.98
CA TRP A 155 -0.90 11.80 -13.32
C TRP A 155 0.51 11.49 -13.82
N HIS A 156 0.64 11.14 -15.08
CA HIS A 156 1.94 11.04 -15.70
C HIS A 156 2.55 12.44 -15.88
N PRO A 157 3.83 12.66 -15.54
CA PRO A 157 4.41 14.00 -15.52
C PRO A 157 4.50 14.66 -16.90
N GLN A 158 4.62 13.87 -17.97
CA GLN A 158 4.91 14.37 -19.33
C GLN A 158 3.82 14.05 -20.36
N MET A 159 2.86 13.19 -20.04
CA MET A 159 1.90 12.67 -21.03
C MET A 159 0.50 12.81 -20.47
N CYS A 160 -0.48 13.02 -21.35
CA CYS A 160 -1.90 13.09 -21.00
C CYS A 160 -2.45 11.70 -20.65
N LYS A 161 -1.95 11.10 -19.57
CA LYS A 161 -2.45 9.85 -19.02
C LYS A 161 -2.42 9.85 -17.49
N CYS A 162 -3.33 9.12 -16.88
CA CYS A 162 -3.34 8.91 -15.43
C CYS A 162 -3.55 7.44 -15.07
N ALA A 163 -3.04 7.07 -13.90
CA ALA A 163 -3.30 5.80 -13.26
C ALA A 163 -4.31 6.02 -12.14
N VAL A 164 -5.34 5.16 -12.09
CA VAL A 164 -6.34 5.12 -11.02
C VAL A 164 -6.30 3.73 -10.39
N ALA A 165 -5.99 3.66 -9.10
CA ALA A 165 -6.05 2.43 -8.32
C ALA A 165 -7.42 2.31 -7.68
N SER A 166 -8.09 1.18 -7.90
CA SER A 166 -9.37 0.90 -7.26
C SER A 166 -9.21 0.11 -5.96
N ARG A 167 -10.29 0.05 -5.17
CA ARG A 167 -10.38 -0.78 -3.97
C ARG A 167 -10.15 -2.28 -4.21
N ASN A 168 -10.48 -2.78 -5.40
CA ASN A 168 -10.28 -4.17 -5.79
C ASN A 168 -8.83 -4.48 -6.21
N ASP A 169 -7.88 -3.62 -5.82
CA ASP A 169 -6.47 -3.68 -6.15
C ASP A 169 -6.18 -3.79 -7.66
N VAL A 170 -7.05 -3.17 -8.45
CA VAL A 170 -6.92 -3.08 -9.90
C VAL A 170 -6.50 -1.66 -10.25
N VAL A 171 -5.49 -1.54 -11.12
CA VAL A 171 -5.01 -0.23 -11.57
C VAL A 171 -5.38 -0.05 -13.03
N ARG A 172 -6.12 1.01 -13.33
CA ARG A 172 -6.55 1.35 -14.68
C ARG A 172 -5.76 2.55 -15.19
N ILE A 173 -5.30 2.48 -16.43
CA ILE A 173 -4.57 3.59 -17.07
C ILE A 173 -5.49 4.26 -18.08
N TYR A 174 -5.76 5.53 -17.88
CA TYR A 174 -6.58 6.35 -18.78
C TYR A 174 -5.65 7.20 -19.62
N ALA A 175 -5.68 7.02 -20.94
CA ALA A 175 -4.83 7.75 -21.90
C ALA A 175 -5.51 7.85 -23.27
N VAL A 176 -6.12 6.75 -23.70
CA VAL A 176 -6.77 6.56 -25.00
C VAL A 176 -8.15 5.91 -24.79
N ALA A 177 -8.91 5.72 -25.88
CA ALA A 177 -10.26 5.15 -25.83
C ALA A 177 -10.35 3.76 -25.16
N VAL A 178 -9.26 2.98 -25.18
CA VAL A 178 -9.18 1.69 -24.48
C VAL A 178 -8.44 1.87 -23.15
N VAL A 179 -9.06 1.41 -22.07
CA VAL A 179 -8.53 1.53 -20.70
C VAL A 179 -7.89 0.20 -20.28
N PRO A 180 -6.55 0.04 -20.37
CA PRO A 180 -5.87 -1.14 -19.85
C PRO A 180 -6.03 -1.28 -18.34
N MET A 181 -6.01 -2.54 -17.90
CA MET A 181 -6.06 -2.95 -16.50
C MET A 181 -4.77 -3.68 -16.12
N LEU A 182 -4.13 -3.23 -15.05
CA LEU A 182 -2.98 -3.85 -14.42
C LEU A 182 -3.43 -4.59 -13.16
N LYS A 183 -3.09 -5.89 -13.09
CA LYS A 183 -3.43 -6.76 -11.98
C LYS A 183 -2.31 -7.77 -11.75
N HIS A 184 -1.86 -7.90 -10.50
CA HIS A 184 -0.85 -8.86 -10.08
C HIS A 184 -1.27 -9.51 -8.75
N LYS A 185 -0.81 -10.74 -8.49
CA LYS A 185 -1.19 -11.50 -7.27
C LYS A 185 -0.78 -10.80 -5.97
N LEU A 186 0.34 -10.09 -6.00
CA LEU A 186 0.89 -9.34 -4.86
C LEU A 186 0.41 -7.89 -4.79
N GLN A 187 -0.38 -7.44 -5.78
CA GLN A 187 -0.98 -6.10 -5.77
C GLN A 187 -2.15 -6.13 -4.80
N LYS A 188 -1.88 -5.80 -3.54
CA LYS A 188 -2.86 -5.80 -2.45
C LYS A 188 -2.75 -4.53 -1.65
N ASN A 189 -3.88 -3.98 -1.25
CA ASN A 189 -3.97 -2.79 -0.39
C ASN A 189 -3.05 -1.67 -0.89
N ILE A 190 -3.28 -1.24 -2.13
CA ILE A 190 -2.49 -0.19 -2.79
C ILE A 190 -2.62 1.12 -2.00
N THR A 191 -1.49 1.71 -1.61
CA THR A 191 -1.42 2.95 -0.81
C THR A 191 -0.98 4.15 -1.64
N ALA A 192 -0.02 3.97 -2.54
CA ALA A 192 0.56 5.04 -3.33
C ALA A 192 0.97 4.57 -4.74
N MET A 193 1.02 5.52 -5.67
CA MET A 193 1.45 5.28 -7.05
C MET A 193 2.27 6.45 -7.56
N ALA A 194 3.35 6.16 -8.30
CA ALA A 194 4.20 7.19 -8.87
C ALA A 194 4.73 6.77 -10.24
N TRP A 195 4.50 7.60 -11.26
CA TRP A 195 5.11 7.43 -12.57
C TRP A 195 6.60 7.82 -12.52
N ARG A 196 7.43 7.04 -13.21
CA ARG A 196 8.85 7.35 -13.33
C ARG A 196 9.04 8.59 -14.21
N PRO A 197 9.78 9.62 -13.75
CA PRO A 197 10.14 10.77 -14.58
C PRO A 197 10.95 10.36 -15.81
N TYR A 198 10.76 11.06 -16.93
CA TYR A 198 11.46 10.79 -18.21
C TYR A 198 11.24 9.37 -18.79
N SER A 199 10.32 8.58 -18.24
CA SER A 199 9.89 7.30 -18.80
C SER A 199 8.43 7.40 -19.18
N SER A 200 8.09 7.00 -20.40
CA SER A 200 6.71 7.02 -20.89
C SER A 200 5.89 5.82 -20.46
N SER A 201 6.47 4.82 -19.80
CA SER A 201 5.83 3.51 -19.59
C SER A 201 5.92 2.99 -18.15
N MET A 202 6.87 3.46 -17.34
CA MET A 202 7.11 2.86 -16.03
C MET A 202 6.27 3.49 -14.89
N LEU A 203 5.49 2.65 -14.20
CA LEU A 203 4.67 3.02 -13.05
C LEU A 203 5.10 2.20 -11.82
N ALA A 204 5.46 2.88 -10.74
CA ALA A 204 5.64 2.24 -9.44
C ALA A 204 4.33 2.24 -8.65
N ILE A 205 4.03 1.12 -7.99
CA ILE A 205 2.83 0.90 -7.20
C ILE A 205 3.23 0.37 -5.84
N ALA A 206 2.96 1.14 -4.79
CA ALA A 206 3.16 0.72 -3.41
C ALA A 206 1.99 -0.16 -2.98
N CYS A 207 2.29 -1.40 -2.62
CA CYS A 207 1.33 -2.37 -2.11
C CYS A 207 1.69 -2.70 -0.66
N GLN A 208 0.86 -3.51 -0.01
CA GLN A 208 1.10 -3.96 1.35
C GLN A 208 2.49 -4.62 1.50
N ASP A 209 2.73 -5.73 0.78
CA ASP A 209 3.91 -6.56 1.06
C ASP A 209 5.12 -6.21 0.14
N CYS A 210 4.91 -5.35 -0.87
CA CYS A 210 5.93 -5.07 -1.88
C CYS A 210 5.63 -3.80 -2.70
N ILE A 211 6.58 -3.43 -3.54
CA ILE A 211 6.41 -2.43 -4.60
C ILE A 211 6.42 -3.15 -5.94
N LEU A 212 5.47 -2.82 -6.79
CA LEU A 212 5.38 -3.33 -8.15
C LEU A 212 5.79 -2.25 -9.14
N LEU A 213 6.76 -2.57 -9.99
CA LEU A 213 7.17 -1.73 -11.11
C LEU A 213 6.55 -2.30 -12.38
N TRP A 214 5.56 -1.58 -12.90
CA TRP A 214 4.85 -1.95 -14.11
C TRP A 214 5.41 -1.25 -15.32
N GLN A 215 5.76 -2.03 -16.35
CA GLN A 215 5.98 -1.51 -17.69
C GLN A 215 4.64 -1.46 -18.45
N VAL A 216 4.13 -0.25 -18.66
CA VAL A 216 2.87 0.05 -19.35
C VAL A 216 3.18 0.45 -20.79
N GLU A 217 3.16 -0.52 -21.72
CA GLU A 217 3.35 -0.24 -23.14
C GLU A 217 2.06 0.26 -23.81
N PRO A 218 2.10 1.33 -24.63
CA PRO A 218 0.92 1.86 -25.33
C PRO A 218 0.31 0.88 -26.36
N THR A 219 1.10 -0.05 -26.90
CA THR A 219 0.77 -0.84 -28.10
C THR A 219 0.39 -2.30 -27.83
N SER A 220 0.47 -2.80 -26.59
CA SER A 220 0.13 -4.21 -26.29
C SER A 220 -1.39 -4.51 -26.29
N LEU A 221 -2.22 -3.56 -26.69
CA LEU A 221 -3.69 -3.64 -26.69
C LEU A 221 -4.30 -4.39 -27.89
N ILE A 222 -3.49 -4.91 -28.84
CA ILE A 222 -3.97 -5.77 -29.93
C ILE A 222 -4.03 -7.25 -29.50
N ALA A 223 -3.48 -7.63 -28.34
CA ALA A 223 -3.58 -8.99 -27.83
C ALA A 223 -4.89 -9.21 -27.06
N ARG A 224 -5.94 -9.60 -27.80
CA ARG A 224 -7.12 -10.41 -27.40
C ARG A 224 -7.83 -10.05 -26.06
N PRO A 225 -9.15 -9.76 -26.06
CA PRO A 225 -9.95 -9.45 -24.85
C PRO A 225 -10.01 -10.54 -23.75
N SER A 226 -9.31 -11.66 -23.91
CA SER A 226 -9.36 -12.82 -23.01
C SER A 226 -8.13 -12.97 -22.10
N ARG A 227 -7.15 -12.06 -22.15
CA ARG A 227 -6.04 -12.03 -21.18
C ARG A 227 -5.95 -10.66 -20.53
N PRO A 228 -5.95 -10.56 -19.18
CA PRO A 228 -5.52 -9.33 -18.52
C PRO A 228 -4.11 -9.05 -19.02
N SER A 229 -3.94 -7.87 -19.62
CA SER A 229 -2.69 -7.45 -20.26
C SER A 229 -1.54 -7.65 -19.29
N SER A 230 -0.73 -8.69 -19.49
CA SER A 230 0.46 -8.95 -18.69
C SER A 230 1.52 -7.93 -19.11
N GLY A 231 1.39 -6.71 -18.61
CA GLY A 231 2.56 -5.86 -18.45
C GLY A 231 3.59 -6.65 -17.61
N SER A 232 4.87 -6.57 -17.97
CA SER A 232 5.91 -7.13 -17.14
C SER A 232 5.94 -6.33 -15.84
N ALA A 233 5.66 -6.97 -14.71
CA ALA A 233 5.76 -6.38 -13.40
C ALA A 233 7.02 -6.90 -12.71
N CYS A 234 7.91 -6.01 -12.29
CA CYS A 234 9.03 -6.35 -11.42
C CYS A 234 8.61 -6.13 -9.97
N VAL A 235 8.98 -7.05 -9.07
CA VAL A 235 8.64 -7.00 -7.65
C VAL A 235 9.88 -6.54 -6.87
N LEU A 236 9.72 -5.48 -6.09
CA LEU A 236 10.69 -5.04 -5.10
C LEU A 236 10.13 -5.29 -3.70
N SER A 237 10.82 -6.07 -2.88
CA SER A 237 10.42 -6.35 -1.50
C SER A 237 11.63 -6.49 -0.60
N HIS A 238 11.46 -6.11 0.66
CA HIS A 238 12.47 -6.27 1.71
C HIS A 238 11.78 -6.74 3.00
N PRO A 239 12.31 -7.77 3.69
CA PRO A 239 11.73 -8.26 4.94
C PRO A 239 11.58 -7.14 5.98
N GLY A 240 10.39 -7.02 6.56
CA GLY A 240 10.07 -5.99 7.56
C GLY A 240 9.72 -4.61 7.00
N HIS A 241 9.83 -4.39 5.68
CA HIS A 241 9.45 -3.13 5.03
C HIS A 241 8.01 -3.19 4.48
N GLU A 242 7.06 -3.50 5.36
CA GLU A 242 5.63 -3.65 5.05
C GLU A 242 4.77 -3.09 6.21
N PRO A 243 3.64 -2.41 5.96
CA PRO A 243 3.12 -2.05 4.65
C PRO A 243 3.87 -0.87 4.01
N VAL A 244 4.10 -0.91 2.70
CA VAL A 244 4.65 0.25 1.98
C VAL A 244 3.57 1.33 1.89
N THR A 245 3.80 2.50 2.48
CA THR A 245 2.80 3.57 2.59
C THR A 245 3.07 4.72 1.63
N SER A 246 4.32 4.94 1.25
CA SER A 246 4.71 6.01 0.35
C SER A 246 5.90 5.60 -0.52
N ILE A 247 5.89 6.11 -1.75
CA ILE A 247 6.96 5.95 -2.73
C ILE A 247 7.21 7.26 -3.44
N SER A 248 8.47 7.53 -3.78
CA SER A 248 8.84 8.71 -4.57
C SER A 248 10.04 8.41 -5.46
N TRP A 249 9.94 8.80 -6.73
CA TRP A 249 11.04 8.70 -7.67
C TRP A 249 12.02 9.83 -7.43
N HIS A 250 13.31 9.54 -7.56
CA HIS A 250 14.30 10.58 -7.73
C HIS A 250 13.97 11.38 -9.02
N PRO A 251 14.17 12.71 -9.06
CA PRO A 251 13.77 13.53 -10.20
C PRO A 251 14.34 13.08 -11.55
N ASN A 252 15.53 12.47 -11.57
CA ASN A 252 16.14 11.91 -12.79
C ASN A 252 15.57 10.52 -13.20
N GLY A 253 14.70 9.93 -12.38
CA GLY A 253 14.13 8.60 -12.58
C GLY A 253 15.07 7.41 -12.39
N SER A 254 16.26 7.55 -11.80
CA SER A 254 17.22 6.43 -11.63
C SER A 254 16.98 5.61 -10.36
N LEU A 255 16.45 6.25 -9.32
CA LEU A 255 16.23 5.66 -8.00
C LEU A 255 14.76 5.81 -7.61
N LEU A 256 14.27 4.84 -6.85
CA LEU A 256 12.98 4.91 -6.18
C LEU A 256 13.21 4.84 -4.68
N VAL A 257 12.56 5.69 -3.91
CA VAL A 257 12.55 5.60 -2.44
C VAL A 257 11.22 5.04 -1.99
N SER A 258 11.24 4.19 -0.97
CA SER A 258 10.04 3.71 -0.28
C SER A 258 10.10 3.95 1.22
N ALA A 259 8.93 4.17 1.79
CA ALA A 259 8.70 4.24 3.22
C ALA A 259 7.61 3.25 3.63
N SER A 260 7.77 2.69 4.82
CA SER A 260 6.78 1.84 5.48
C SER A 260 6.40 2.46 6.81
N ALA A 261 5.16 2.28 7.23
CA ALA A 261 4.71 2.72 8.55
C ALA A 261 5.30 1.86 9.68
N ALA A 262 5.71 0.63 9.39
CA ALA A 262 6.26 -0.29 10.40
C ALA A 262 7.80 -0.29 10.44
N ASP A 263 8.46 0.24 9.40
CA ASP A 263 9.91 0.31 9.30
C ASP A 263 10.40 1.72 9.62
N THR A 264 11.37 1.82 10.52
CA THR A 264 12.03 3.09 10.84
C THR A 264 12.99 3.57 9.74
N SER A 265 13.34 2.70 8.80
CA SER A 265 14.23 3.00 7.69
C SER A 265 13.45 3.25 6.38
N MET A 266 14.00 4.14 5.56
CA MET A 266 13.57 4.31 4.17
C MET A 266 14.51 3.51 3.28
N LEU A 267 13.96 2.81 2.29
CA LEU A 267 14.76 2.01 1.36
C LEU A 267 14.92 2.76 0.04
N ILE A 268 16.12 2.69 -0.53
CA ILE A 268 16.45 3.23 -1.84
C ILE A 268 16.69 2.06 -2.79
N TRP A 269 15.88 2.01 -3.84
CA TRP A 269 15.91 0.98 -4.87
C TRP A 269 16.63 1.51 -6.10
N ASN A 270 17.61 0.75 -6.59
CA ASN A 270 18.19 1.00 -7.90
C ASN A 270 17.30 0.35 -8.97
N VAL A 271 16.72 1.17 -9.84
CA VAL A 271 15.75 0.75 -10.87
C VAL A 271 16.29 1.01 -12.29
N SER A 272 17.61 0.99 -12.43
CA SER A 272 18.34 1.07 -13.70
C SER A 272 18.05 -0.12 -14.61
#